data_AF-A0A8B8DMB0-F1
#
_entry.id   AF-A0A8B8DMB0-F1
#
_cell.length_a   1.000
_cell.length_b   1.000
_cell.length_c   1.000
_cell.angle_alpha   90.00
_cell.angle_beta   90.00
_cell.angle_gamma   90.00
#
_symmetry.space_group_name_H-M   'P 1'
#
loop_
_entity.id
_entity.type
_entity.pdbx_description
1 polymer ?
#
loop_
_entity_poly.entity_id
_entity_poly.type
_entity_poly.pdbx_seq_one_letter_code
_entity_poly.pdbx_strand_id
1 'polypeptide(L)'
;MGFFMRPRLDWMPTPKPTKFVPQIILKKNEELSFSSSLQLPKIEENFYKFLEQKDVICKQDKRLGFQHDGGYNVCFSPPFGLKKPCLVYSFGIGKDWNFDDAVSNIYGCRVLSFDPSLTELKNHNRSKLITFQKIGLGGKNGVNKKGWKMKTLRQHLKDEGHSQTAIDYLKFDVEYTEWKVLKNMLSDNSLDNVKQLGFEMHTPEFLGKFQNKNTPTHATVNDYIKMVDLLKGLEKKNFRKFNHRRNPFCEYKATYAEKIFYSCYELHYVNMNFVASNYTVKSN
;
A
#
# COMPACT_ATOMS: atom_id res chain seq x y z
N MET A 1 -13.76 69.29 27.82
CA MET A 1 -14.30 67.96 27.47
C MET A 1 -14.10 67.74 25.99
N GLY A 2 -13.03 67.02 25.61
CA GLY A 2 -12.73 66.70 24.21
C GLY A 2 -13.42 65.40 23.81
N PHE A 3 -14.26 65.45 22.78
CA PHE A 3 -14.88 64.28 22.16
C PHE A 3 -13.83 63.52 21.34
N PHE A 4 -13.45 62.33 21.81
CA PHE A 4 -12.68 61.37 21.01
C PHE A 4 -13.61 60.71 19.98
N MET A 5 -13.45 61.06 18.71
CA MET A 5 -14.03 60.28 17.60
C MET A 5 -13.34 58.93 17.51
N ARG A 6 -14.10 57.84 17.61
CA ARG A 6 -13.61 56.48 17.29
C ARG A 6 -13.37 56.38 15.77
N PRO A 7 -12.25 55.81 15.30
CA PRO A 7 -12.08 55.56 13.88
C PRO A 7 -13.10 54.50 13.43
N ARG A 8 -13.67 54.70 12.24
CA ARG A 8 -14.48 53.68 11.56
C ARG A 8 -13.59 52.47 11.30
N LEU A 9 -14.12 51.28 11.60
CA LEU A 9 -13.54 50.01 11.19
C LEU A 9 -13.71 49.91 9.67
N ASP A 10 -12.73 50.43 8.93
CA ASP A 10 -12.73 50.34 7.48
C ASP A 10 -12.63 48.88 7.04
N TRP A 11 -13.51 48.57 6.09
CA TRP A 11 -13.69 47.34 5.34
C TRP A 11 -12.38 46.57 5.08
N MET A 12 -12.18 45.45 5.80
CA MET A 12 -11.19 44.45 5.39
C MET A 12 -11.68 43.77 4.11
N PRO A 13 -10.92 43.80 3.00
CA PRO A 13 -11.30 43.07 1.80
C PRO A 13 -11.34 41.58 2.11
N THR A 14 -12.47 40.94 1.82
CA THR A 14 -12.60 39.48 1.91
C THR A 14 -11.49 38.83 1.10
N PRO A 15 -10.69 37.90 1.67
CA PRO A 15 -9.61 37.27 0.93
C PRO A 15 -10.17 36.62 -0.32
N LYS A 16 -9.62 36.99 -1.49
CA LYS A 16 -10.02 36.41 -2.78
C LYS A 16 -9.92 34.88 -2.66
N PRO A 17 -10.93 34.13 -3.15
CA PRO A 17 -10.86 32.67 -3.14
C PRO A 17 -9.59 32.24 -3.86
N THR A 18 -8.69 31.56 -3.15
CA THR A 18 -7.48 31.00 -3.75
C THR A 18 -7.90 30.06 -4.86
N LYS A 19 -7.37 30.27 -6.08
CA LYS A 19 -7.64 29.39 -7.23
C LYS A 19 -7.35 27.96 -6.80
N PHE A 20 -8.37 27.11 -6.87
CA PHE A 20 -8.26 25.73 -6.45
C PHE A 20 -7.18 25.01 -7.28
N VAL A 21 -6.20 24.39 -6.61
CA VAL A 21 -5.12 23.63 -7.27
C VAL A 21 -5.30 22.13 -6.94
N PRO A 22 -5.66 21.31 -7.93
CA PRO A 22 -5.78 19.86 -7.81
C PRO A 22 -4.49 19.22 -7.27
N GLN A 23 -4.65 18.25 -6.36
CA GLN A 23 -3.54 17.62 -5.63
C GLN A 23 -3.31 16.16 -6.04
N ILE A 24 -4.26 15.58 -6.78
CA ILE A 24 -4.18 14.26 -7.40
C ILE A 24 -4.40 14.43 -8.91
N ILE A 25 -3.52 13.85 -9.71
CA ILE A 25 -3.61 13.92 -11.17
C ILE A 25 -3.67 12.50 -11.70
N LEU A 26 -4.75 12.13 -12.39
CA LEU A 26 -4.82 10.85 -13.10
C LEU A 26 -3.84 10.89 -14.28
N LYS A 27 -3.17 9.79 -14.54
CA LYS A 27 -2.31 9.60 -15.71
C LYS A 27 -2.97 8.68 -16.73
N LYS A 28 -2.70 8.95 -18.00
CA LYS A 28 -2.95 7.98 -19.08
C LYS A 28 -1.76 7.02 -19.15
N ASN A 29 -2.02 5.74 -18.92
CA ASN A 29 -1.01 4.68 -19.02
C ASN A 29 -1.07 4.00 -20.39
N GLU A 30 0.06 3.43 -20.81
CA GLU A 30 0.12 2.56 -22.00
C GLU A 30 -0.67 1.28 -21.72
N GLU A 31 -1.51 0.86 -22.67
CA GLU A 31 -2.23 -0.40 -22.59
C GLU A 31 -1.27 -1.58 -22.82
N LEU A 32 -1.14 -2.42 -21.79
CA LEU A 32 -0.27 -3.60 -21.82
C LEU A 32 -1.12 -4.87 -22.00
N SER A 33 -0.72 -5.72 -22.94
CA SER A 33 -1.39 -6.98 -23.22
C SER A 33 -0.93 -8.09 -22.27
N PHE A 34 -1.89 -8.86 -21.77
CA PHE A 34 -1.69 -10.04 -20.94
C PHE A 34 -2.61 -11.14 -21.47
N SER A 35 -2.04 -12.10 -22.18
CA SER A 35 -2.75 -13.21 -22.81
C SER A 35 -1.91 -14.47 -22.70
N SER A 36 -2.57 -15.62 -22.59
CA SER A 36 -1.91 -16.93 -22.59
C SER A 36 -1.18 -17.24 -23.90
N SER A 37 -1.48 -16.50 -24.98
CA SER A 37 -0.77 -16.60 -26.25
C SER A 37 0.57 -15.84 -26.30
N LEU A 38 0.87 -14.99 -25.31
CA LEU A 38 2.15 -14.28 -25.26
C LEU A 38 3.28 -15.21 -24.82
N GLN A 39 4.45 -14.99 -25.39
CA GLN A 39 5.67 -15.66 -24.95
C GLN A 39 6.13 -15.12 -23.60
N LEU A 40 6.80 -15.97 -22.82
CA LEU A 40 7.30 -15.64 -21.48
C LEU A 40 8.11 -14.33 -21.43
N PRO A 41 9.09 -14.09 -22.34
CA PRO A 41 9.83 -12.84 -22.36
C PRO A 41 8.95 -11.61 -22.44
N LYS A 42 7.93 -11.64 -23.32
CA LYS A 42 7.08 -10.49 -23.57
C LYS A 42 6.13 -10.22 -22.41
N ILE A 43 5.56 -11.25 -21.82
CA ILE A 43 4.63 -11.08 -20.69
C ILE A 43 5.35 -10.65 -19.41
N GLU A 44 6.56 -11.14 -19.17
CA GLU A 44 7.42 -10.70 -18.07
C GLU A 44 7.79 -9.21 -18.23
N GLU A 45 8.18 -8.78 -19.43
CA GLU A 45 8.43 -7.36 -19.70
C GLU A 45 7.19 -6.49 -19.49
N ASN A 46 6.03 -6.94 -20.00
CA ASN A 46 4.77 -6.23 -19.80
C ASN A 46 4.40 -6.18 -18.32
N PHE A 47 4.65 -7.24 -17.56
CA PHE A 47 4.38 -7.29 -16.13
C PHE A 47 5.17 -6.22 -15.38
N TYR A 48 6.49 -6.16 -15.58
CA TYR A 48 7.33 -5.19 -14.89
C TYR A 48 7.05 -3.76 -15.34
N LYS A 49 6.75 -3.54 -16.63
CA LYS A 49 6.23 -2.23 -17.09
C LYS A 49 4.94 -1.85 -16.37
N PHE A 50 4.01 -2.80 -16.21
CA PHE A 50 2.76 -2.57 -15.51
C PHE A 50 2.99 -2.21 -14.03
N LEU A 51 3.92 -2.87 -13.33
CA LEU A 51 4.27 -2.53 -11.95
C LEU A 51 4.80 -1.09 -11.83
N GLU A 52 5.58 -0.65 -12.81
CA GLU A 52 6.27 0.65 -12.80
C GLU A 52 5.44 1.82 -13.36
N GLN A 53 4.30 1.54 -13.97
CA GLN A 53 3.36 2.56 -14.41
C GLN A 53 2.56 3.13 -13.23
N LYS A 54 2.70 4.42 -12.96
CA LYS A 54 1.85 5.13 -11.99
C LYS A 54 0.53 5.53 -12.63
N ASP A 55 -0.59 5.19 -12.02
CA ASP A 55 -1.93 5.59 -12.47
C ASP A 55 -2.28 7.02 -12.04
N VAL A 56 -1.66 7.49 -10.95
CA VAL A 56 -1.86 8.85 -10.44
C VAL A 56 -0.56 9.48 -9.98
N ILE A 57 -0.51 10.81 -10.02
CA ILE A 57 0.52 11.61 -9.37
C ILE A 57 -0.04 12.10 -8.04
N CYS A 58 0.54 11.66 -6.93
CA CYS A 58 0.35 12.28 -5.63
C CYS A 58 1.36 13.42 -5.45
N LYS A 59 0.90 14.67 -5.40
CA LYS A 59 1.80 15.84 -5.23
C LYS A 59 2.54 15.85 -3.89
N GLN A 60 1.99 15.22 -2.86
CA GLN A 60 2.61 15.14 -1.54
C GLN A 60 2.92 13.68 -1.18
N ASP A 61 3.73 13.02 -2.00
CA ASP A 61 4.23 11.67 -1.73
C ASP A 61 5.42 11.72 -0.76
N LYS A 62 5.32 11.04 0.38
CA LYS A 62 6.39 10.99 1.39
C LYS A 62 6.65 9.55 1.82
N ARG A 63 7.92 9.17 1.88
CA ARG A 63 8.35 7.91 2.50
C ARG A 63 8.46 8.07 4.01
N LEU A 64 7.77 7.22 4.76
CA LEU A 64 7.87 7.12 6.22
C LEU A 64 8.68 5.87 6.60
N GLY A 65 9.45 5.95 7.68
CA GLY A 65 10.42 4.92 8.05
C GLY A 65 11.76 5.10 7.33
N PHE A 66 12.49 4.00 7.13
CA PHE A 66 13.79 4.05 6.48
C PHE A 66 13.73 4.45 5.00
N GLN A 67 14.79 5.11 4.53
CA GLN A 67 14.93 5.47 3.12
C GLN A 67 15.26 4.28 2.22
N HIS A 68 15.69 3.16 2.82
CA HIS A 68 15.90 1.87 2.16
C HIS A 68 14.77 0.91 2.49
N ASP A 69 15.08 -0.38 2.61
CA ASP A 69 14.13 -1.41 3.03
C ASP A 69 13.43 -1.04 4.35
N GLY A 70 12.16 -1.45 4.49
CA GLY A 70 11.32 -1.22 5.67
C GLY A 70 10.57 0.13 5.75
N GLY A 71 10.86 1.10 4.87
CA GLY A 71 10.05 2.30 4.71
C GLY A 71 8.88 2.14 3.72
N TYR A 72 7.84 2.96 3.83
CA TYR A 72 6.69 2.91 2.91
C TYR A 72 6.26 4.31 2.48
N ASN A 73 5.89 4.46 1.20
CA ASN A 73 5.37 5.70 0.66
C ASN A 73 3.89 5.91 1.03
N VAL A 74 3.58 7.12 1.49
CA VAL A 74 2.25 7.57 1.88
C VAL A 74 1.90 8.83 1.08
N CYS A 75 0.72 8.83 0.48
CA CYS A 75 0.20 10.02 -0.19
C CYS A 75 -0.45 10.96 0.83
N PHE A 76 0.07 12.17 0.93
CA PHE A 76 -0.46 13.24 1.80
C PHE A 76 -1.34 14.25 1.04
N SER A 77 -1.48 14.10 -0.29
CA SER A 77 -2.44 14.91 -1.04
C SER A 77 -3.84 14.65 -0.47
N PRO A 78 -4.65 15.70 -0.21
CA PRO A 78 -6.02 15.52 0.23
C PRO A 78 -6.81 14.58 -0.70
N PRO A 79 -7.64 13.68 -0.16
CA PRO A 79 -8.02 13.54 1.25
C PRO A 79 -7.19 12.50 2.04
N PHE A 80 -6.04 12.07 1.52
CA PHE A 80 -5.31 10.90 2.02
C PHE A 80 -4.35 11.16 3.19
N GLY A 81 -4.04 12.43 3.49
CA GLY A 81 -3.10 12.75 4.57
C GLY A 81 -3.52 12.17 5.92
N LEU A 82 -2.53 11.66 6.67
CA LEU A 82 -2.72 11.11 8.00
C LEU A 82 -3.07 12.23 9.00
N LYS A 83 -4.35 12.35 9.36
CA LYS A 83 -4.88 13.36 10.29
C LYS A 83 -5.62 12.69 11.43
N LYS A 84 -5.40 13.16 12.67
CA LYS A 84 -6.06 12.60 13.85
C LYS A 84 -7.60 12.83 13.82
N PRO A 85 -8.40 11.85 14.27
CA PRO A 85 -8.01 10.47 14.54
C PRO A 85 -7.69 9.72 13.25
N CYS A 86 -6.58 8.98 13.23
CA CYS A 86 -6.17 8.13 12.10
C CYS A 86 -5.80 6.73 12.56
N LEU A 87 -6.09 5.74 11.71
CA LEU A 87 -5.94 4.32 11.98
C LEU A 87 -5.13 3.64 10.88
N VAL A 88 -4.05 2.97 11.29
CA VAL A 88 -3.13 2.27 10.39
C VAL A 88 -3.01 0.81 10.79
N TYR A 89 -3.06 -0.08 9.81
CA TYR A 89 -2.77 -1.50 9.97
C TYR A 89 -1.43 -1.80 9.30
N SER A 90 -0.52 -2.48 10.02
CA SER A 90 0.80 -2.87 9.53
C SER A 90 1.01 -4.36 9.76
N PHE A 91 1.14 -5.13 8.68
CA PHE A 91 1.38 -6.57 8.73
C PHE A 91 2.79 -6.90 8.22
N GLY A 92 3.42 -7.90 8.83
CA GLY A 92 4.82 -8.27 8.57
C GLY A 92 5.75 -7.16 9.01
N ILE A 93 6.08 -7.17 10.29
CA ILE A 93 6.93 -6.17 10.90
C ILE A 93 8.39 -6.61 10.78
N GLY A 94 8.64 -7.91 10.88
CA GLY A 94 9.98 -8.46 10.94
C GLY A 94 10.77 -7.77 12.05
N LYS A 95 11.97 -7.31 11.72
CA LYS A 95 12.82 -6.56 12.65
C LYS A 95 12.71 -5.05 12.46
N ASP A 96 11.84 -4.58 11.56
CA ASP A 96 11.74 -3.17 11.19
C ASP A 96 10.42 -2.55 11.66
N TRP A 97 10.54 -1.68 12.65
CA TRP A 97 9.43 -0.92 13.23
C TRP A 97 9.39 0.54 12.75
N ASN A 98 10.30 0.96 11.88
CA ASN A 98 10.53 2.37 11.58
C ASN A 98 9.32 3.02 10.91
N PHE A 99 8.59 2.31 10.05
CA PHE A 99 7.36 2.83 9.47
C PHE A 99 6.29 3.06 10.55
N ASP A 100 6.01 2.04 11.35
CA ASP A 100 5.03 2.05 12.44
C ASP A 100 5.33 3.16 13.48
N ASP A 101 6.61 3.29 13.86
CA ASP A 101 7.10 4.31 14.76
C ASP A 101 7.00 5.71 14.12
N ALA A 102 7.36 5.89 12.83
CA ALA A 102 7.22 7.18 12.15
C ALA A 102 5.76 7.63 12.04
N VAL A 103 4.85 6.73 11.67
CA VAL A 103 3.41 7.01 11.59
C VAL A 103 2.85 7.44 12.94
N SER A 104 3.17 6.70 14.01
CA SER A 104 2.67 7.02 15.34
C SER A 104 3.34 8.25 15.96
N ASN A 105 4.65 8.44 15.82
CA ASN A 105 5.35 9.54 16.48
C ASN A 105 5.16 10.88 15.77
N ILE A 106 5.14 10.90 14.42
CA ILE A 106 5.08 12.13 13.64
C ILE A 106 3.63 12.58 13.44
N TYR A 107 2.72 11.63 13.16
CA TYR A 107 1.32 11.94 12.83
C TYR A 107 0.35 11.57 13.95
N GLY A 108 0.79 10.78 14.94
CA GLY A 108 -0.03 10.39 16.08
C GLY A 108 -1.24 9.53 15.72
N CYS A 109 -1.10 8.71 14.67
CA CYS A 109 -2.08 7.69 14.35
C CYS A 109 -2.00 6.51 15.31
N ARG A 110 -3.15 5.85 15.51
CA ARG A 110 -3.19 4.53 16.12
C ARG A 110 -2.71 3.51 15.09
N VAL A 111 -1.74 2.69 15.46
CA VAL A 111 -1.17 1.65 14.62
C VAL A 111 -1.46 0.29 15.26
N LEU A 112 -2.03 -0.62 14.48
CA LEU A 112 -2.16 -2.02 14.84
C LEU A 112 -1.15 -2.82 14.02
N SER A 113 -0.16 -3.37 14.71
CA SER A 113 0.98 -4.06 14.12
C SER A 113 0.82 -5.57 14.31
N PHE A 114 1.08 -6.35 13.26
CA PHE A 114 0.77 -7.77 13.24
C PHE A 114 1.92 -8.57 12.61
N ASP A 115 2.46 -9.53 13.35
CA ASP A 115 3.47 -10.42 12.82
C ASP A 115 3.50 -11.76 13.57
N PRO A 116 3.18 -12.89 12.90
CA PRO A 116 3.23 -14.19 13.55
C PRO A 116 4.64 -14.76 13.68
N SER A 117 5.62 -14.24 12.95
CA SER A 117 6.98 -14.76 12.84
C SER A 117 7.91 -14.35 13.98
N LEU A 118 7.55 -13.31 14.73
CA LEU A 118 8.36 -12.79 15.84
C LEU A 118 8.22 -13.69 17.07
N THR A 119 8.98 -14.80 17.08
CA THR A 119 8.94 -15.86 18.08
C THR A 119 9.16 -15.34 19.50
N GLU A 120 10.06 -14.37 19.67
CA GLU A 120 10.42 -13.80 20.97
C GLU A 120 9.38 -12.82 21.53
N LEU A 121 8.46 -12.34 20.70
CA LEU A 121 7.44 -11.38 21.12
C LEU A 121 6.15 -12.09 21.49
N LYS A 122 5.44 -11.50 22.45
CA LYS A 122 4.03 -11.77 22.78
C LYS A 122 3.19 -10.56 22.38
N ASN A 123 1.87 -10.67 22.44
CA ASN A 123 1.00 -9.50 22.29
C ASN A 123 1.38 -8.46 23.35
N HIS A 124 1.62 -7.22 22.93
CA HIS A 124 2.02 -6.14 23.83
C HIS A 124 1.72 -4.78 23.18
N ASN A 125 1.73 -3.73 23.98
CA ASN A 125 1.77 -2.37 23.47
C ASN A 125 3.23 -1.98 23.28
N ARG A 126 3.65 -1.72 22.04
CA ARG A 126 4.98 -1.19 21.75
C ARG A 126 5.09 0.26 22.21
N SER A 127 4.00 1.01 22.12
CA SER A 127 3.87 2.38 22.63
C SER A 127 2.41 2.67 22.99
N LYS A 128 2.10 3.91 23.43
CA LYS A 128 0.70 4.33 23.69
C LYS A 128 -0.19 4.29 22.43
N LEU A 129 0.40 4.33 21.24
CA LEU A 129 -0.31 4.39 19.97
C LEU A 129 -0.08 3.16 19.09
N ILE A 130 0.80 2.24 19.49
CA ILE A 130 1.11 1.01 18.74
C ILE A 130 0.78 -0.21 19.59
N THR A 131 -0.18 -1.01 19.12
CA THR A 131 -0.47 -2.34 19.70
C THR A 131 0.01 -3.42 18.75
N PHE A 132 0.81 -4.35 19.26
CA PHE A 132 1.31 -5.49 18.51
C PHE A 132 0.54 -6.77 18.85
N GLN A 133 0.20 -7.54 17.82
CA GLN A 133 -0.40 -8.87 17.94
C GLN A 133 0.35 -9.90 17.12
N LYS A 134 0.65 -11.05 17.74
CA LYS A 134 1.32 -12.17 17.09
C LYS A 134 0.35 -13.04 16.29
N ILE A 135 -0.26 -12.44 15.28
CA ILE A 135 -1.24 -13.07 14.38
C ILE A 135 -0.90 -12.60 12.97
N GLY A 136 -0.95 -13.51 12.00
CA GLY A 136 -0.67 -13.17 10.60
C GLY A 136 -1.88 -12.78 9.78
N LEU A 137 -1.60 -12.11 8.67
CA LEU A 137 -2.55 -11.87 7.59
C LEU A 137 -2.51 -13.02 6.59
N GLY A 138 -3.66 -13.59 6.25
CA GLY A 138 -3.73 -14.69 5.29
C GLY A 138 -5.00 -14.65 4.44
N GLY A 139 -5.00 -15.39 3.34
CA GLY A 139 -6.19 -15.53 2.48
C GLY A 139 -7.35 -16.35 3.10
N LYS A 140 -7.16 -16.91 4.30
CA LYS A 140 -8.19 -17.60 5.08
C LYS A 140 -7.84 -17.57 6.57
N ASN A 141 -8.86 -17.70 7.41
CA ASN A 141 -8.68 -17.90 8.85
C ASN A 141 -8.16 -19.32 9.12
N GLY A 142 -7.27 -19.47 10.11
CA GLY A 142 -6.83 -20.78 10.57
C GLY A 142 -5.38 -20.79 11.05
N VAL A 143 -4.80 -21.98 11.14
CA VAL A 143 -3.38 -22.17 11.47
C VAL A 143 -2.65 -22.63 10.21
N ASN A 144 -1.53 -21.99 9.87
CA ASN A 144 -0.75 -22.39 8.70
C ASN A 144 0.24 -23.54 9.05
N LYS A 145 1.00 -24.01 8.06
CA LYS A 145 1.98 -25.10 8.24
C LYS A 145 3.10 -24.79 9.26
N LYS A 146 3.35 -23.51 9.56
CA LYS A 146 4.33 -23.05 10.56
C LYS A 146 3.73 -22.95 11.97
N GLY A 147 2.47 -23.37 12.17
CA GLY A 147 1.77 -23.24 13.45
C GLY A 147 1.28 -21.82 13.73
N TRP A 148 1.38 -20.90 12.77
CA TRP A 148 0.98 -19.51 12.96
C TRP A 148 -0.53 -19.35 12.80
N LYS A 149 -1.14 -18.63 13.76
CA LYS A 149 -2.52 -18.17 13.63
C LYS A 149 -2.59 -17.10 12.55
N MET A 150 -3.39 -17.36 11.52
CA MET A 150 -3.62 -16.48 10.39
C MET A 150 -5.09 -16.06 10.37
N LYS A 151 -5.34 -14.81 10.00
CA LYS A 151 -6.68 -14.25 9.82
C LYS A 151 -6.77 -13.46 8.51
N THR A 152 -7.94 -13.43 7.91
CA THR A 152 -8.24 -12.53 6.79
C THR A 152 -8.27 -11.08 7.26
N LEU A 153 -8.12 -10.11 6.34
CA LEU A 153 -8.28 -8.70 6.68
C LEU A 153 -9.66 -8.45 7.32
N ARG A 154 -10.72 -8.99 6.72
CA ARG A 154 -12.09 -8.89 7.28
C ARG A 154 -12.16 -9.34 8.73
N GLN A 155 -11.50 -10.46 9.08
CA GLN A 155 -11.51 -10.96 10.44
C GLN A 155 -10.71 -10.07 11.39
N HIS A 156 -9.54 -9.56 10.98
CA HIS A 156 -8.78 -8.57 11.75
C HIS A 156 -9.59 -7.29 12.00
N LEU A 157 -10.29 -6.78 10.98
CA LEU A 157 -11.18 -5.63 11.12
C LEU A 157 -12.34 -5.94 12.08
N LYS A 158 -12.92 -7.15 12.03
CA LYS A 158 -14.00 -7.57 12.93
C LYS A 158 -13.54 -7.65 14.38
N ASP A 159 -12.40 -8.28 14.63
CA ASP A 159 -11.88 -8.51 15.97
C ASP A 159 -11.51 -7.20 16.69
N GLU A 160 -11.10 -6.19 15.92
CA GLU A 160 -10.77 -4.87 16.43
C GLU A 160 -11.97 -3.90 16.45
N GLY A 161 -13.16 -4.34 16.00
CA GLY A 161 -14.35 -3.50 15.92
C GLY A 161 -14.31 -2.43 14.81
N HIS A 162 -13.44 -2.61 13.81
CA HIS A 162 -13.17 -1.66 12.71
C HIS A 162 -13.84 -2.05 11.38
N SER A 163 -14.84 -2.94 11.36
CA SER A 163 -15.49 -3.38 10.11
C SER A 163 -16.13 -2.24 9.30
N GLN A 164 -16.55 -1.15 9.97
CA GLN A 164 -17.14 0.04 9.35
C GLN A 164 -16.28 1.30 9.57
N THR A 165 -15.04 1.13 10.01
CA THR A 165 -14.12 2.24 10.30
C THR A 165 -13.20 2.45 9.10
N ALA A 166 -13.01 3.72 8.72
CA ALA A 166 -12.05 4.05 7.69
C ALA A 166 -10.62 3.73 8.16
N ILE A 167 -9.88 2.99 7.36
CA ILE A 167 -8.46 2.68 7.59
C ILE A 167 -7.64 3.64 6.72
N ASP A 168 -6.85 4.51 7.33
CA ASP A 168 -6.10 5.54 6.62
C ASP A 168 -4.95 4.96 5.81
N TYR A 169 -4.33 3.89 6.31
CA TYR A 169 -3.29 3.16 5.60
C TYR A 169 -3.28 1.69 6.01
N LEU A 170 -3.26 0.80 5.01
CA LEU A 170 -3.02 -0.62 5.16
C LEU A 170 -1.65 -0.94 4.56
N LYS A 171 -0.69 -1.32 5.41
CA LYS A 171 0.63 -1.85 5.03
C LYS A 171 0.62 -3.37 5.18
N PHE A 172 1.12 -4.12 4.20
CA PHE A 172 1.52 -5.51 4.44
C PHE A 172 2.72 -5.95 3.60
N ASP A 173 3.60 -6.72 4.23
CA ASP A 173 4.64 -7.51 3.58
C ASP A 173 4.57 -8.89 4.23
N VAL A 174 4.22 -9.93 3.49
CA VAL A 174 3.83 -11.22 4.07
C VAL A 174 4.45 -12.39 3.35
N GLU A 175 5.64 -12.17 2.79
CA GLU A 175 6.57 -13.20 2.32
C GLU A 175 5.89 -14.20 1.36
N TYR A 176 5.45 -13.70 0.20
CA TYR A 176 4.79 -14.45 -0.88
C TYR A 176 3.30 -14.77 -0.68
N THR A 177 2.74 -14.50 0.50
CA THR A 177 1.30 -14.76 0.73
C THR A 177 0.38 -13.66 0.21
N GLU A 178 0.93 -12.57 -0.35
CA GLU A 178 0.20 -11.39 -0.82
C GLU A 178 -0.88 -11.74 -1.83
N TRP A 179 -0.61 -12.66 -2.76
CA TRP A 179 -1.56 -13.03 -3.81
C TRP A 179 -2.81 -13.70 -3.24
N LYS A 180 -2.67 -14.51 -2.19
CA LYS A 180 -3.80 -15.15 -1.50
C LYS A 180 -4.58 -14.13 -0.68
N VAL A 181 -3.86 -13.20 -0.05
CA VAL A 181 -4.42 -12.09 0.73
C VAL A 181 -5.23 -11.16 -0.18
N LEU A 182 -4.65 -10.68 -1.28
CA LEU A 182 -5.33 -9.83 -2.26
C LEU A 182 -6.55 -10.52 -2.86
N LYS A 183 -6.44 -11.80 -3.25
CA LYS A 183 -7.59 -12.56 -3.75
C LYS A 183 -8.75 -12.56 -2.74
N ASN A 184 -8.46 -12.80 -1.47
CA ASN A 184 -9.47 -12.77 -0.42
C ASN A 184 -10.04 -11.36 -0.23
N MET A 185 -9.20 -10.34 -0.06
CA MET A 185 -9.59 -8.93 0.10
C MET A 185 -10.50 -8.43 -1.03
N LEU A 186 -10.22 -8.82 -2.27
CA LEU A 186 -11.03 -8.48 -3.44
C LEU A 186 -12.37 -9.23 -3.42
N SER A 187 -12.37 -10.53 -3.08
CA SER A 187 -13.59 -11.35 -3.03
C SER A 187 -14.54 -10.93 -1.91
N ASP A 188 -13.98 -10.35 -0.85
CA ASP A 188 -14.64 -10.18 0.43
C ASP A 188 -14.85 -8.70 0.79
N ASN A 189 -14.49 -7.79 -0.12
CA ASN A 189 -14.70 -6.35 -0.02
C ASN A 189 -14.09 -5.70 1.24
N SER A 190 -13.14 -6.35 1.92
CA SER A 190 -12.50 -5.79 3.12
C SER A 190 -11.63 -4.55 2.85
N LEU A 191 -11.38 -4.23 1.58
CA LEU A 191 -10.67 -3.01 1.16
C LEU A 191 -11.58 -1.78 1.00
N ASP A 192 -12.90 -1.93 1.07
CA ASP A 192 -13.82 -0.83 0.73
C ASP A 192 -13.63 0.41 1.63
N ASN A 193 -13.29 0.18 2.92
CA ASN A 193 -13.02 1.23 3.90
C ASN A 193 -11.53 1.61 4.00
N VAL A 194 -10.66 1.10 3.12
CA VAL A 194 -9.21 1.38 3.13
C VAL A 194 -8.92 2.55 2.19
N LYS A 195 -8.36 3.64 2.72
CA LYS A 195 -8.01 4.85 1.96
C LYS A 195 -6.74 4.66 1.14
N GLN A 196 -5.73 4.01 1.71
CA GLN A 196 -4.44 3.78 1.08
C GLN A 196 -3.96 2.36 1.37
N LEU A 197 -3.33 1.76 0.37
CA LEU A 197 -2.80 0.40 0.42
C LEU A 197 -1.33 0.44 -0.01
N GLY A 198 -0.44 -0.01 0.86
CA GLY A 198 0.97 -0.25 0.54
C GLY A 198 1.31 -1.71 0.80
N PHE A 199 1.93 -2.40 -0.15
CA PHE A 199 2.40 -3.76 0.10
C PHE A 199 3.62 -4.13 -0.73
N GLU A 200 4.45 -5.02 -0.21
CA GLU A 200 5.53 -5.64 -0.97
C GLU A 200 5.04 -6.94 -1.60
N MET A 201 4.93 -6.97 -2.92
CA MET A 201 4.62 -8.18 -3.67
C MET A 201 5.87 -9.03 -3.88
N HIS A 202 5.68 -10.34 -4.00
CA HIS A 202 6.76 -11.29 -4.28
C HIS A 202 6.41 -12.18 -5.49
N THR A 203 7.27 -12.25 -6.51
CA THR A 203 7.13 -13.18 -7.64
C THR A 203 7.74 -14.56 -7.31
N PRO A 204 7.43 -15.64 -8.06
CA PRO A 204 7.97 -16.97 -7.82
C PRO A 204 9.50 -17.03 -7.70
N GLU A 205 10.22 -16.15 -8.40
CA GLU A 205 11.69 -16.04 -8.33
C GLU A 205 12.19 -15.76 -6.92
N PHE A 206 11.40 -15.06 -6.09
CA PHE A 206 11.68 -14.86 -4.67
C PHE A 206 11.80 -16.19 -3.92
N LEU A 207 10.90 -17.14 -4.19
CA LEU A 207 10.91 -18.45 -3.55
C LEU A 207 12.18 -19.22 -3.88
N GLY A 208 12.61 -19.21 -5.14
CA GLY A 208 13.85 -19.88 -5.54
C GLY A 208 15.09 -19.31 -4.84
N LYS A 209 15.15 -17.97 -4.70
CA LYS A 209 16.30 -17.28 -4.09
C LYS A 209 16.33 -17.40 -2.56
N PHE A 210 15.19 -17.28 -1.89
CA PHE A 210 15.13 -17.10 -0.44
C PHE A 210 14.50 -18.26 0.33
N GLN A 211 13.65 -19.09 -0.29
CA GLN A 211 12.99 -20.22 0.39
C GLN A 211 13.55 -21.58 -0.04
N ASN A 212 13.64 -21.83 -1.34
CA ASN A 212 14.00 -23.11 -1.93
C ASN A 212 15.24 -22.95 -2.82
N LYS A 213 16.41 -22.80 -2.18
CA LYS A 213 17.72 -22.58 -2.82
C LYS A 213 18.12 -23.58 -3.93
N ASN A 214 17.38 -24.69 -4.07
CA ASN A 214 17.69 -25.81 -4.95
C ASN A 214 16.70 -26.00 -6.12
N THR A 215 15.72 -25.10 -6.31
CA THR A 215 14.78 -25.22 -7.45
C THR A 215 14.47 -23.84 -8.03
N PRO A 216 14.96 -23.51 -9.25
CA PRO A 216 14.56 -22.31 -9.95
C PRO A 216 13.04 -22.32 -10.11
N THR A 217 12.35 -21.41 -9.43
CA THR A 217 10.91 -21.23 -9.60
C THR A 217 10.76 -19.93 -10.38
N HIS A 218 10.73 -20.03 -11.71
CA HIS A 218 10.40 -18.89 -12.56
C HIS A 218 8.89 -18.78 -12.72
N ALA A 219 8.36 -17.57 -12.73
CA ALA A 219 6.97 -17.33 -13.07
C ALA A 219 6.67 -17.87 -14.46
N THR A 220 5.57 -18.60 -14.58
CA THR A 220 5.01 -18.96 -15.87
C THR A 220 4.19 -17.80 -16.44
N VAL A 221 3.86 -17.87 -17.73
CA VAL A 221 2.89 -16.96 -18.37
C VAL A 221 1.60 -16.86 -17.55
N ASN A 222 1.09 -18.00 -17.05
CA ASN A 222 -0.13 -18.04 -16.25
C ASN A 222 0.03 -17.40 -14.86
N ASP A 223 1.22 -17.43 -14.27
CA ASP A 223 1.48 -16.76 -13.00
C ASP A 223 1.42 -15.25 -13.18
N TYR A 224 2.08 -14.71 -14.22
CA TYR A 224 1.99 -13.29 -14.55
C TYR A 224 0.55 -12.83 -14.81
N ILE A 225 -0.23 -13.60 -15.58
CA ILE A 225 -1.65 -13.30 -15.82
C ILE A 225 -2.42 -13.22 -14.50
N LYS A 226 -2.31 -14.23 -13.63
CA LYS A 226 -3.01 -14.25 -12.33
C LYS A 226 -2.60 -13.08 -11.43
N MET A 227 -1.32 -12.75 -11.39
CA MET A 227 -0.82 -11.60 -10.60
C MET A 227 -1.41 -10.30 -11.13
N VAL A 228 -1.39 -10.07 -12.45
CA VAL A 228 -1.97 -8.87 -13.08
C VAL A 228 -3.47 -8.81 -12.88
N ASP A 229 -4.19 -9.92 -12.98
CA ASP A 229 -5.64 -9.96 -12.77
C ASP A 229 -6.03 -9.49 -11.35
N LEU A 230 -5.23 -9.87 -10.34
CA LEU A 230 -5.42 -9.39 -8.96
C LEU A 230 -5.13 -7.89 -8.84
N LEU A 231 -4.05 -7.40 -9.46
CA LEU A 231 -3.72 -5.97 -9.44
C LEU A 231 -4.76 -5.12 -10.21
N LYS A 232 -5.25 -5.59 -11.36
CA LYS A 232 -6.40 -5.01 -12.07
C LYS A 232 -7.70 -5.10 -11.26
N GLY A 233 -7.81 -6.09 -10.36
CA GLY A 233 -8.89 -6.16 -9.37
C GLY A 233 -8.89 -4.95 -8.42
N LEU A 234 -7.71 -4.48 -8.01
CA LEU A 234 -7.58 -3.24 -7.23
C LEU A 234 -8.04 -2.03 -8.06
N GLU A 235 -7.65 -1.96 -9.33
CA GLU A 235 -8.10 -0.90 -10.25
C GLU A 235 -9.62 -0.87 -10.43
N LYS A 236 -10.25 -2.04 -10.53
CA LYS A 236 -11.72 -2.18 -10.57
C LYS A 236 -12.40 -1.73 -9.27
N LYS A 237 -11.72 -1.88 -8.12
CA LYS A 237 -12.13 -1.29 -6.83
C LYS A 237 -11.77 0.19 -6.69
N ASN A 238 -11.34 0.83 -7.77
CA ASN A 238 -10.95 2.24 -7.83
C ASN A 238 -9.68 2.59 -7.03
N PHE A 239 -8.85 1.60 -6.71
CA PHE A 239 -7.49 1.88 -6.27
C PHE A 239 -6.64 2.30 -7.47
N ARG A 240 -5.74 3.27 -7.25
CA ARG A 240 -4.83 3.79 -8.26
C ARG A 240 -3.43 3.88 -7.70
N LYS A 241 -2.46 3.30 -8.41
CA LYS A 241 -1.07 3.26 -8.01
C LYS A 241 -0.45 4.65 -8.14
N PHE A 242 0.10 5.18 -7.05
CA PHE A 242 0.78 6.47 -7.05
C PHE A 242 2.30 6.33 -6.92
N ASN A 243 2.77 5.20 -6.39
CA ASN A 243 4.19 4.92 -6.23
C ASN A 243 4.47 3.41 -6.36
N HIS A 244 5.70 3.09 -6.73
CA HIS A 244 6.27 1.75 -6.71
C HIS A 244 7.76 1.86 -6.37
N ARG A 245 8.32 0.82 -5.74
CA ARG A 245 9.75 0.74 -5.45
C ARG A 245 10.24 -0.69 -5.68
N ARG A 246 11.42 -0.80 -6.30
CA ARG A 246 12.15 -2.07 -6.42
C ARG A 246 12.85 -2.36 -5.11
N ASN A 247 12.82 -3.61 -4.64
CA ASN A 247 13.69 -4.07 -3.58
C ASN A 247 15.00 -4.61 -4.18
N PRO A 248 16.15 -3.93 -4.00
CA PRO A 248 17.41 -4.36 -4.63
C PRO A 248 17.89 -5.73 -4.16
N PHE A 249 17.48 -6.19 -2.96
CA PHE A 249 17.84 -7.52 -2.47
C PHE A 249 17.19 -8.63 -3.30
N CYS A 250 16.11 -8.32 -4.02
CA CYS A 250 15.33 -9.25 -4.81
C CYS A 250 15.70 -9.26 -6.30
N GLU A 251 16.86 -8.73 -6.70
CA GLU A 251 17.28 -8.78 -8.10
C GLU A 251 17.45 -10.22 -8.61
N TYR A 252 17.09 -10.44 -9.87
CA TYR A 252 17.39 -11.66 -10.62
C TYR A 252 17.62 -11.33 -12.11
N LYS A 253 18.38 -12.19 -12.78
CA LYS A 253 18.63 -12.09 -14.22
C LYS A 253 17.57 -12.87 -14.98
N ALA A 254 16.98 -12.25 -16.00
CA ALA A 254 16.10 -12.94 -16.93
C ALA A 254 16.85 -14.10 -17.60
N THR A 255 16.18 -15.23 -17.81
CA THR A 255 16.79 -16.42 -18.41
C THR A 255 17.01 -16.29 -19.92
N TYR A 256 16.36 -15.32 -20.56
CA TYR A 256 16.32 -15.15 -22.01
C TYR A 256 17.05 -13.89 -22.52
N ALA A 257 17.57 -13.05 -21.62
CA ALA A 257 18.25 -11.81 -21.98
C ALA A 257 19.18 -11.35 -20.84
N GLU A 258 20.14 -10.47 -21.11
CA GLU A 258 20.96 -9.81 -20.09
C GLU A 258 20.19 -8.71 -19.32
N LYS A 259 18.88 -8.92 -19.12
CA LYS A 259 17.99 -7.98 -18.44
C LYS A 259 17.86 -8.35 -16.96
N ILE A 260 17.87 -7.33 -16.12
CA ILE A 260 17.69 -7.47 -14.67
C ILE A 260 16.26 -7.09 -14.30
N PHE A 261 15.61 -7.97 -13.54
CA PHE A 261 14.30 -7.76 -12.93
C PHE A 261 14.41 -7.92 -11.41
N TYR A 262 13.31 -7.63 -10.72
CA TYR A 262 13.23 -7.69 -9.26
C TYR A 262 12.04 -8.54 -8.86
N SER A 263 12.27 -9.54 -8.03
CA SER A 263 11.22 -10.43 -7.56
C SER A 263 10.40 -9.86 -6.40
N CYS A 264 10.79 -8.69 -5.88
CA CYS A 264 10.02 -7.95 -4.88
C CYS A 264 9.83 -6.48 -5.28
N TYR A 265 8.59 -6.01 -5.16
CA TYR A 265 8.20 -4.63 -5.42
C TYR A 265 7.28 -4.11 -4.32
N GLU A 266 7.64 -2.99 -3.70
CA GLU A 266 6.68 -2.21 -2.93
C GLU A 266 5.74 -1.50 -3.92
N LEU A 267 4.43 -1.67 -3.76
CA LEU A 267 3.41 -1.02 -4.55
C LEU A 267 2.51 -0.19 -3.63
N HIS A 268 2.23 1.06 -4.02
CA HIS A 268 1.45 1.98 -3.20
C HIS A 268 0.28 2.56 -3.98
N TYR A 269 -0.90 2.42 -3.40
CA TYR A 269 -2.18 2.77 -4.00
C TYR A 269 -2.98 3.73 -3.12
N VAL A 270 -3.73 4.59 -3.78
CA VAL A 270 -4.79 5.42 -3.18
C VAL A 270 -6.15 4.93 -3.65
N ASN A 271 -7.14 4.90 -2.77
CA ASN A 271 -8.51 4.55 -3.10
C ASN A 271 -9.28 5.79 -3.55
N MET A 272 -9.54 5.89 -4.86
CA MET A 272 -10.16 7.06 -5.46
C MET A 272 -11.65 7.22 -5.10
N ASN A 273 -12.27 6.22 -4.45
CA ASN A 273 -13.64 6.36 -3.91
C ASN A 273 -13.73 7.40 -2.78
N PHE A 274 -12.61 7.72 -2.12
CA PHE A 274 -12.56 8.75 -1.09
C PHE A 274 -12.39 10.17 -1.65
N VAL A 275 -12.24 10.32 -2.97
CA VAL A 275 -11.78 11.56 -3.60
C VAL A 275 -12.98 12.33 -4.18
N ALA A 276 -13.21 13.54 -3.66
CA ALA A 276 -14.15 14.49 -4.25
C ALA A 276 -13.61 15.10 -5.56
N SER A 277 -14.52 15.61 -6.40
CA SER A 277 -14.21 16.16 -7.73
C SER A 277 -13.19 17.29 -7.70
N ASN A 278 -13.15 18.06 -6.61
CA ASN A 278 -12.15 19.11 -6.46
C ASN A 278 -10.73 18.52 -6.38
N TYR A 279 -10.45 17.46 -5.62
CA TYR A 279 -9.07 16.97 -5.44
C TYR A 279 -8.38 16.46 -6.72
N THR A 280 -9.12 16.13 -7.78
CA THR A 280 -8.62 15.38 -8.95
C THR A 280 -8.62 16.18 -10.25
N VAL A 281 -7.58 16.00 -11.06
CA VAL A 281 -7.58 16.35 -12.50
C VAL A 281 -7.42 15.08 -13.33
N LYS A 282 -8.21 14.98 -14.40
CA LYS A 282 -7.93 14.04 -15.49
C LYS A 282 -6.83 14.66 -16.36
N SER A 283 -5.68 14.00 -16.50
CA SER A 283 -4.73 14.40 -17.55
C SER A 283 -5.39 14.19 -18.91
N ASN A 284 -5.22 15.15 -19.83
CA ASN A 284 -5.54 14.95 -21.25
C ASN A 284 -4.71 13.82 -21.84
#